data_AF-A0A226NAH5-F1
#
_entry.id   AF-A0A226NAH5-F1
#
_cell.length_a   1.000
_cell.length_b   1.000
_cell.length_c   1.000
_cell.angle_alpha   90.00
_cell.angle_beta   90.00
_cell.angle_gamma   90.00
#
_symmetry.space_group_name_H-M   'P 1'
#
loop_
_entity.id
_entity.type
_entity.pdbx_description
1 polymer ?
#
loop_
_entity_poly.entity_id
_entity_poly.type
_entity_poly.pdbx_seq_one_letter_code
_entity_poly.pdbx_strand_id
1 'polypeptide(L)'
;MVRIGVFSVLYTVPATIVLACYFYEQAFRSTWEKTWLLQTCKTYAVPCPSHFAPMSPDFTVFMIKYLMTMIVGITTGFWIWSGKTLQSWRRFYHRLSTGSKGETAV
;
A
#
# COMPACT_ATOMS: atom_id res chain seq x y z
N MET A 1 -11.98 20.65 14.77
CA MET A 1 -11.34 19.69 15.70
C MET A 1 -11.71 18.23 15.36
N VAL A 2 -13.00 17.84 15.35
CA VAL A 2 -13.46 16.46 15.05
C VAL A 2 -12.93 15.89 13.73
N ARG A 3 -12.86 16.71 12.66
CA ARG A 3 -12.35 16.28 11.36
C ARG A 3 -10.95 15.66 11.45
N ILE A 4 -10.03 16.31 12.15
CA ILE A 4 -8.62 15.88 12.26
C ILE A 4 -8.50 14.56 13.04
N GLY A 5 -9.32 14.38 14.08
CA GLY A 5 -9.36 13.13 14.86
C GLY A 5 -9.87 11.94 14.04
N VAL A 6 -10.86 12.14 13.17
CA VAL A 6 -11.36 11.08 12.28
C VAL A 6 -10.27 10.64 11.29
N PHE A 7 -9.48 11.57 10.74
CA PHE A 7 -8.37 11.20 9.87
C PHE A 7 -7.30 10.43 10.63
N SER A 8 -6.88 10.88 11.82
CA SER A 8 -5.85 10.16 12.57
C SER A 8 -6.25 8.71 12.82
N VAL A 9 -7.51 8.44 13.20
CA VAL A 9 -7.99 7.07 13.43
C VAL A 9 -8.01 6.25 12.13
N LEU A 10 -8.47 6.85 11.03
CA LEU A 10 -8.48 6.22 9.70
C LEU A 10 -7.08 5.94 9.15
N TYR A 11 -6.02 6.60 9.62
CA TYR A 11 -4.62 6.25 9.31
C TYR A 11 -4.03 5.22 10.26
N THR A 12 -4.32 5.32 11.56
CA THR A 12 -3.75 4.41 12.56
C THR A 12 -4.28 3.00 12.39
N VAL A 13 -5.57 2.83 12.08
CA VAL A 13 -6.15 1.49 11.94
C VAL A 13 -5.49 0.70 10.77
N PRO A 14 -5.44 1.19 9.53
CA PRO A 14 -4.73 0.50 8.46
C PRO A 14 -3.24 0.30 8.74
N ALA A 15 -2.58 1.28 9.37
CA ALA A 15 -1.16 1.16 9.72
C ALA A 15 -0.92 0.02 10.72
N THR A 16 -1.78 -0.11 11.74
CA THR A 16 -1.68 -1.22 12.72
C THR A 16 -1.97 -2.58 12.08
N ILE A 17 -2.91 -2.66 11.14
CA ILE A 17 -3.20 -3.91 10.42
C ILE A 17 -2.01 -4.31 9.54
N VAL A 18 -1.43 -3.37 8.79
CA VAL A 18 -0.23 -3.62 7.98
C VAL A 18 0.95 -4.06 8.86
N LEU A 19 1.13 -3.43 10.02
CA LEU A 19 2.15 -3.83 10.98
C LEU A 19 1.92 -5.26 11.49
N ALA A 20 0.67 -5.65 11.80
CA ALA A 20 0.33 -7.01 12.18
C ALA A 20 0.61 -8.02 11.04
N CYS A 21 0.31 -7.66 9.78
CA CYS A 21 0.68 -8.47 8.62
C CYS A 21 2.21 -8.69 8.54
N TYR A 22 3.01 -7.64 8.80
CA TYR A 22 4.47 -7.77 8.83
C TYR A 22 4.97 -8.68 9.96
N PHE A 23 4.37 -8.59 11.15
CA PHE A 23 4.71 -9.51 12.25
C PHE A 23 4.38 -10.96 11.90
N TYR A 24 3.22 -11.20 11.28
CA TYR A 24 2.86 -12.53 10.78
C TYR A 24 3.88 -13.03 9.75
N GLU A 25 4.21 -12.23 8.74
CA GLU A 25 5.22 -12.60 7.73
C GLU A 25 6.57 -12.93 8.37
N GLN A 26 7.01 -12.12 9.35
CA GLN A 26 8.29 -12.33 10.01
C GLN A 26 8.32 -13.61 10.85
N ALA A 27 7.22 -13.93 11.54
CA ALA A 27 7.13 -15.11 12.40
C ALA A 27 7.15 -16.42 11.59
N PHE A 28 6.48 -16.45 10.42
CA PHE A 28 6.35 -17.66 9.62
C PHE A 28 7.43 -17.80 8.53
N ARG A 29 8.26 -16.77 8.31
CA ARG A 29 9.29 -16.75 7.26
C ARG A 29 10.24 -17.94 7.30
N SER A 30 10.72 -18.29 8.49
CA SER A 30 11.65 -19.41 8.67
C SER A 30 11.04 -20.77 8.28
N THR A 31 9.72 -20.93 8.45
CA THR A 31 9.01 -22.16 8.07
C THR A 31 8.78 -22.21 6.56
N TRP A 32 8.44 -21.07 5.95
CA TRP A 32 8.29 -20.97 4.50
C TRP A 32 9.60 -21.20 3.76
N GLU A 33 10.72 -20.69 4.30
CA GLU A 33 12.06 -20.92 3.75
C GLU A 33 12.43 -22.41 3.75
N LYS A 34 12.15 -23.11 4.86
CA LYS A 34 12.36 -24.57 4.95
C LYS A 34 11.48 -25.34 3.94
N THR A 35 10.22 -24.92 3.79
CA THR A 35 9.28 -25.52 2.85
C THR A 35 9.75 -25.32 1.40
N TRP A 36 10.19 -24.10 1.07
CA TRP A 36 10.77 -23.77 -0.23
C TRP A 36 12.04 -24.58 -0.50
N LEU A 37 12.96 -24.65 0.46
CA LEU A 37 14.19 -25.43 0.35
C LEU A 37 13.89 -26.92 0.09
N LEU A 38 12.89 -27.49 0.76
CA LEU A 38 12.49 -28.88 0.57
C LEU A 38 11.96 -29.14 -0.85
N GLN A 39 11.20 -28.19 -1.43
CA GLN A 39 10.70 -28.29 -2.81
C GLN A 39 11.82 -28.11 -3.85
N THR A 40 12.77 -27.24 -3.55
CA THR A 40 13.79 -26.79 -4.51
C THR A 40 15.09 -27.60 -4.43
N CYS A 41 15.31 -28.31 -3.32
CA CYS A 41 16.52 -29.08 -3.03
C CYS A 41 16.95 -30.00 -4.18
N LYS A 42 16.00 -30.73 -4.78
CA LYS A 42 16.27 -31.68 -5.87
C LYS A 42 16.77 -30.99 -7.15
N THR A 43 16.31 -29.76 -7.41
CA THR A 43 16.67 -28.98 -8.60
C THR A 43 18.08 -28.39 -8.49
N TYR A 44 18.49 -28.01 -7.28
CA TYR A 44 19.77 -27.33 -7.04
C TYR A 44 20.85 -28.24 -6.46
N ALA A 45 20.60 -29.55 -6.34
CA ALA A 45 21.52 -30.55 -5.80
C ALA A 45 22.11 -30.19 -4.43
N VAL A 46 21.34 -29.49 -3.60
CA VAL A 46 21.69 -29.17 -2.19
C VAL A 46 21.18 -30.29 -1.27
N PRO A 47 21.72 -30.47 -0.05
CA PRO A 47 21.20 -31.47 0.89
C PRO A 47 19.79 -31.12 1.40
N CYS A 48 18.84 -32.04 1.26
CA CYS A 48 17.46 -31.78 1.67
C CYS A 48 17.32 -31.86 3.21
N PRO A 49 16.66 -30.90 3.85
CA PRO A 49 16.33 -31.00 5.27
C PRO A 49 15.34 -32.15 5.52
N SER A 50 15.31 -32.65 6.76
CA SER A 50 14.40 -33.73 7.20
C SER A 50 12.94 -33.44 6.87
N HIS A 51 12.12 -34.47 6.70
CA HIS A 51 10.72 -34.33 6.27
C HIS A 51 9.90 -33.58 7.34
N PHE A 52 9.66 -32.28 7.13
CA PHE A 52 8.80 -31.44 7.96
C PHE A 52 7.45 -31.23 7.27
N ALA A 53 6.39 -30.94 8.04
CA ALA A 53 5.09 -30.59 7.48
C ALA A 53 5.21 -29.27 6.69
N PRO A 54 4.99 -29.27 5.36
CA PRO A 54 5.09 -28.07 4.56
C PRO A 54 3.98 -27.09 4.95
N MET A 55 4.35 -25.83 5.17
CA MET A 55 3.41 -24.74 5.48
C MET A 55 3.57 -23.66 4.42
N SER A 56 2.48 -23.33 3.74
CA SER A 56 2.43 -22.24 2.76
C SER A 56 1.99 -20.94 3.42
N PRO A 57 2.44 -19.78 2.92
CA PRO A 57 1.95 -18.49 3.38
C PRO A 57 0.46 -18.32 3.02
N ASP A 58 -0.31 -17.70 3.92
CA ASP A 58 -1.71 -17.38 3.65
C ASP A 58 -1.83 -16.19 2.69
N PHE A 59 -2.40 -16.43 1.50
CA PHE A 59 -2.57 -15.42 0.46
C PHE A 59 -3.44 -14.24 0.93
N THR A 60 -4.38 -14.49 1.83
CA THR A 60 -5.32 -13.50 2.35
C THR A 60 -4.60 -12.40 3.12
N VAL A 61 -3.55 -12.75 3.86
CA VAL A 61 -2.74 -11.78 4.62
C VAL A 61 -2.09 -10.76 3.68
N PHE A 62 -1.60 -11.22 2.52
CA PHE A 62 -1.06 -10.31 1.51
C PHE A 62 -2.14 -9.43 0.89
N MET A 63 -3.30 -9.99 0.55
CA MET A 63 -4.43 -9.20 0.02
C MET A 63 -4.87 -8.10 0.99
N ILE A 64 -4.96 -8.42 2.29
CA ILE A 64 -5.29 -7.44 3.33
C ILE A 64 -4.21 -6.36 3.42
N LYS A 65 -2.92 -6.73 3.42
CA LYS A 65 -1.81 -5.76 3.44
C LYS A 65 -1.92 -4.75 2.30
N TYR A 66 -2.09 -5.23 1.06
CA TYR A 66 -2.19 -4.35 -0.11
C TYR A 66 -3.44 -3.48 -0.07
N LEU A 67 -4.58 -4.06 0.30
CA LEU A 67 -5.84 -3.32 0.44
C LEU A 67 -5.71 -2.18 1.47
N MET A 68 -5.13 -2.46 2.64
CA MET A 68 -4.93 -1.45 3.70
C MET A 68 -3.98 -0.34 3.26
N THR A 69 -2.89 -0.66 2.54
CA THR A 69 -2.00 0.37 1.98
C THR A 69 -2.66 1.21 0.89
N MET A 70 -3.54 0.61 0.08
CA MET A 70 -4.28 1.30 -0.98
C MET A 70 -5.31 2.27 -0.40
N ILE A 71 -6.07 1.84 0.62
CA ILE A 71 -7.08 2.66 1.28
C ILE A 71 -6.45 3.93 1.87
N VAL A 72 -5.29 3.81 2.53
CA VAL A 72 -4.54 4.95 3.06
C VAL A 72 -4.24 5.98 1.96
N GLY A 73 -3.76 5.54 0.79
CA GLY A 73 -3.50 6.43 -0.35
C GLY A 73 -4.75 7.06 -0.96
N ILE A 74 -5.89 6.36 -0.96
CA ILE A 74 -7.16 6.93 -1.42
C ILE A 74 -7.67 7.98 -0.41
N THR A 75 -7.56 7.70 0.89
CA THR A 75 -8.01 8.61 1.94
C THR A 75 -7.19 9.91 2.00
N THR A 76 -5.88 9.89 1.70
CA THR A 76 -5.08 11.13 1.52
C THR A 76 -5.59 11.92 0.32
N GLY A 77 -5.83 11.26 -0.81
CA GLY A 77 -6.30 11.88 -2.04
C GLY A 77 -7.62 12.63 -1.84
N PHE A 78 -8.62 11.99 -1.24
CA PHE A 78 -9.91 12.62 -0.94
C PHE A 78 -9.81 13.76 0.07
N TRP A 79 -8.88 13.67 1.03
CA TRP A 79 -8.65 14.76 1.99
C TRP A 79 -8.11 16.02 1.32
N ILE A 80 -7.20 15.85 0.36
CA ILE A 80 -6.57 16.95 -0.38
C ILE A 80 -7.54 17.52 -1.44
N TRP A 81 -8.41 16.68 -2.00
CA TRP A 81 -9.48 17.07 -2.93
C TRP A 81 -10.68 17.71 -2.21
N SER A 82 -10.40 18.69 -1.37
CA SER A 82 -11.42 19.56 -0.80
C SER A 82 -11.94 20.53 -1.86
N GLY A 83 -13.22 20.93 -1.78
CA GLY A 83 -13.84 21.87 -2.74
C GLY A 83 -13.08 23.21 -2.87
N LYS A 84 -12.29 23.60 -1.86
CA LYS A 84 -11.38 24.75 -1.93
C LYS A 84 -10.19 24.50 -2.87
N THR A 85 -9.61 23.31 -2.85
CA THR A 85 -8.52 22.89 -3.74
C THR A 85 -9.01 22.87 -5.19
N LEU A 86 -10.19 22.29 -5.43
CA LEU A 86 -10.82 22.20 -6.76
C LEU A 86 -11.11 23.58 -7.37
N GLN A 87 -11.57 24.55 -6.56
CA GLN A 87 -11.76 25.93 -7.03
C GLN A 87 -10.44 26.67 -7.34
N SER A 88 -9.38 26.45 -6.55
CA SER A 88 -8.06 27.03 -6.85
C SER A 88 -7.48 26.46 -8.13
N TRP A 89 -7.59 25.14 -8.34
CA TRP A 89 -7.19 24.49 -9.58
C TRP A 89 -7.98 25.02 -10.78
N ARG A 90 -9.28 25.23 -10.64
CA ARG A 90 -10.12 25.82 -11.70
C ARG A 90 -9.70 27.25 -12.05
N ARG A 91 -9.38 28.09 -11.05
CA ARG A 91 -8.86 29.46 -11.28
C ARG A 91 -7.48 29.44 -11.94
N PHE A 92 -6.60 28.51 -11.55
CA PHE A 92 -5.29 28.34 -12.15
C PHE A 92 -5.40 27.89 -13.63
N TYR A 93 -6.25 26.90 -13.91
CA TYR A 93 -6.50 26.42 -15.27
C TYR A 93 -7.11 27.53 -16.16
N HIS A 94 -8.01 28.34 -15.60
CA HIS A 94 -8.57 29.48 -16.31
C HIS A 94 -7.52 30.55 -16.60
N ARG A 95 -6.58 30.82 -15.67
CA ARG A 95 -5.47 31.76 -15.89
C ARG A 95 -4.49 31.27 -16.96
N LEU A 96 -4.18 29.97 -16.99
CA LEU A 96 -3.35 29.37 -18.06
C LEU A 96 -4.05 29.44 -19.42
N SER A 97 -5.36 29.17 -19.47
CA SER A 97 -6.16 29.29 -20.69
C SER A 97 -6.24 30.72 -21.23
N THR A 98 -6.34 31.72 -20.35
CA THR A 98 -6.33 33.14 -20.75
C THR A 98 -4.93 33.69 -21.01
N GLY A 99 -3.90 33.22 -20.30
CA GLY A 99 -2.50 33.60 -20.52
C GLY A 99 -1.95 33.09 -21.85
N SER A 100 -2.30 31.85 -22.23
CA SER A 100 -1.95 31.29 -23.53
C SER A 100 -2.58 32.03 -24.72
N LYS A 101 -3.68 32.77 -24.50
CA LYS A 101 -4.30 33.64 -25.53
C LYS A 101 -3.66 35.03 -25.64
N GLY A 102 -2.78 35.41 -24.70
CA GLY A 102 -2.12 36.72 -24.68
C GLY A 102 -0.74 36.77 -25.36
N GLU A 103 -0.10 35.62 -25.60
CA GLU A 103 1.25 35.54 -26.21
C GLU A 103 1.25 35.28 -27.73
N THR A 104 0.07 35.22 -28.38
CA THR A 104 -0.05 35.08 -29.85
C THR A 104 -0.63 36.32 -30.54
N ALA A 105 -0.68 37.45 -29.84
CA ALA A 105 -1.08 38.74 -30.40
C ALA A 105 0.04 39.78 -30.21
N VAL A 106 1.17 39.56 -30.88
CA VAL A 106 2.13 40.62 -31.26
C VAL A 106 2.56 40.33 -32.69
#